data_AF-A0A7W5V1R6-F1
#
_entry.id   AF-A0A7W5V1R6-F1
#
_cell.length_a   1.000
_cell.length_b   1.000
_cell.length_c   1.000
_cell.angle_alpha   90.00
_cell.angle_beta   90.00
_cell.angle_gamma   90.00
#
_symmetry.space_group_name_H-M   'P 1'
#
loop_
_entity.id
_entity.type
_entity.pdbx_description
1 polymer ?
#
loop_
_entity_poly.entity_id
_entity_poly.type
_entity_poly.pdbx_seq_one_letter_code
_entity_poly.pdbx_strand_id
1 'polypeptide(L)'
;MLDIVREHGAHRLNDALADRFARLTLAGRLRATDPAEAAEQFTALLIGPMEARCRMGTREVGDTELRQVTRAAVRTFLQAFGPLLPPE
;
A
#
# COMPACT_ATOMS: atom_id res chain seq x y z
N MET A 1 21.52 -13.70 -4.21
CA MET A 1 21.80 -12.53 -3.35
C MET A 1 20.77 -11.39 -3.49
N LEU A 2 19.82 -11.45 -4.43
CA LEU A 2 18.66 -10.53 -4.47
C LEU A 2 17.49 -10.99 -3.58
N ASP A 3 17.45 -12.28 -3.20
CA ASP A 3 16.35 -12.86 -2.43
C ASP A 3 16.34 -12.38 -0.98
N ILE A 4 17.52 -12.25 -0.34
CA ILE A 4 17.61 -11.84 1.08
C ILE A 4 17.14 -10.39 1.29
N VAL A 5 17.38 -9.49 0.35
CA VAL A 5 16.95 -8.08 0.44
C VAL A 5 15.45 -7.94 0.11
N ARG A 6 14.94 -8.74 -0.83
CA ARG A 6 13.51 -8.74 -1.18
C ARG A 6 12.67 -9.32 -0.05
N GLU A 7 13.09 -10.46 0.49
CA GLU A 7 12.35 -11.25 1.47
C GLU A 7 12.33 -10.57 2.84
N HIS A 8 13.46 -10.04 3.31
CA HIS A 8 13.52 -9.29 4.59
C HIS A 8 13.07 -7.82 4.46
N GLY A 9 13.10 -7.26 3.26
CA GLY A 9 12.71 -5.86 3.01
C GLY A 9 11.21 -5.72 2.84
N ALA A 10 10.59 -6.56 2.00
CA ALA A 10 9.14 -6.53 1.78
C ALA A 10 8.38 -6.93 3.04
N HIS A 11 8.86 -7.94 3.78
CA HIS A 11 8.22 -8.35 5.04
C HIS A 11 8.31 -7.24 6.09
N ARG A 12 9.49 -6.65 6.31
CA ARG A 12 9.65 -5.52 7.23
C ARG A 12 8.86 -4.27 6.83
N LEU A 13 8.72 -4.02 5.52
CA LEU A 13 7.87 -2.93 5.03
C LEU A 13 6.41 -3.20 5.39
N ASN A 14 5.94 -4.43 5.18
CA ASN A 14 4.56 -4.80 5.46
C ASN A 14 4.27 -4.72 6.97
N ASP A 15 5.19 -5.17 7.81
CA ASP A 15 5.08 -5.06 9.27
C ASP A 15 5.00 -3.59 9.72
N ALA A 16 5.87 -2.73 9.18
CA ALA A 16 5.86 -1.30 9.50
C ALA A 16 4.57 -0.61 9.03
N LEU A 17 4.01 -1.03 7.90
CA LEU A 17 2.71 -0.57 7.41
C LEU A 17 1.57 -1.06 8.31
N ALA A 18 1.59 -2.33 8.71
CA ALA A 18 0.61 -2.91 9.62
C ALA A 18 0.59 -2.17 10.96
N ASP A 19 1.76 -1.91 11.54
CA ASP A 19 1.93 -1.11 12.75
C ASP A 19 1.35 0.31 12.59
N ARG A 20 1.59 0.93 11.43
CA ARG A 20 1.07 2.27 11.14
C ARG A 20 -0.46 2.25 10.99
N PHE A 21 -1.01 1.25 10.32
CA PHE A 21 -2.44 1.09 10.12
C PHE A 21 -3.14 0.78 11.44
N ALA A 22 -2.58 -0.06 12.31
CA ALA A 22 -3.08 -0.29 13.67
C ALA A 22 -3.21 1.03 14.44
N ARG A 23 -2.18 1.90 14.40
CA ARG A 23 -2.24 3.23 15.03
C ARG A 23 -3.33 4.12 14.44
N LEU A 24 -3.57 4.07 13.13
CA LEU A 24 -4.62 4.86 12.47
C LEU A 24 -6.02 4.33 12.80
N THR A 25 -6.18 3.01 12.89
CA THR A 25 -7.41 2.36 13.34
C THR A 25 -7.74 2.73 14.78
N LEU A 26 -6.76 2.69 15.69
CA LEU A 26 -6.93 3.14 17.08
C LEU A 26 -7.31 4.63 17.19
N ALA A 27 -6.84 5.45 16.25
CA ALA A 27 -7.21 6.87 16.16
C ALA A 27 -8.54 7.13 15.43
N GLY A 28 -9.29 6.09 15.05
CA GLY A 28 -10.55 6.21 14.29
C GLY A 28 -10.38 6.75 12.86
N ARG A 29 -9.15 6.76 12.33
CA ARG A 29 -8.82 7.25 10.98
C ARG A 29 -8.89 6.17 9.91
N LEU A 30 -8.99 4.92 10.32
CA LEU A 30 -9.30 3.75 9.49
C LEU A 30 -10.36 2.91 10.22
N ARG A 31 -11.08 2.08 9.48
CA ARG A 31 -11.99 1.07 10.05
C ARG A 31 -11.21 0.05 10.88
N ALA A 32 -11.90 -0.55 11.85
CA ALA A 32 -11.38 -1.70 12.58
C ALA A 32 -11.35 -2.93 11.64
N THR A 33 -10.16 -3.25 11.14
CA THR A 33 -9.85 -4.42 10.30
C THR A 33 -8.51 -5.00 10.76
N ASP A 34 -8.13 -6.18 10.26
CA ASP A 34 -6.79 -6.71 10.46
C ASP A 34 -5.75 -5.76 9.80
N PRO A 35 -4.81 -5.17 10.58
CA PRO A 35 -3.80 -4.26 10.04
C PRO A 35 -2.80 -4.95 9.09
N ALA A 36 -2.52 -6.24 9.29
CA ALA A 36 -1.61 -6.99 8.43
C ALA A 36 -2.24 -7.23 7.05
N GLU A 37 -3.52 -7.61 7.01
CA GLU A 37 -4.29 -7.73 5.78
C GLU A 37 -4.37 -6.39 5.04
N ALA A 38 -4.65 -5.29 5.76
CA ALA A 38 -4.70 -3.95 5.18
C ALA A 38 -3.35 -3.55 4.54
N ALA A 39 -2.22 -3.87 5.19
CA ALA A 39 -0.88 -3.61 4.68
C ALA A 39 -0.58 -4.41 3.40
N GLU A 40 -0.95 -5.70 3.39
CA GLU A 40 -0.78 -6.57 2.23
C GLU A 40 -1.60 -6.06 1.04
N GLN A 41 -2.88 -5.75 1.26
CA GLN A 41 -3.74 -5.21 0.20
C GLN A 41 -3.28 -3.85 -0.32
N PHE A 42 -2.83 -2.95 0.57
CA PHE A 42 -2.27 -1.67 0.16
C PHE A 42 -1.03 -1.84 -0.74
N THR A 43 -0.15 -2.76 -0.37
CA THR A 43 1.05 -3.08 -1.14
C THR A 43 0.70 -3.69 -2.50
N ALA A 44 -0.29 -4.58 -2.56
CA ALA A 44 -0.78 -5.15 -3.82
C ALA A 44 -1.34 -4.08 -4.77
N LEU A 45 -2.07 -3.07 -4.24
CA LEU A 45 -2.57 -1.94 -5.02
C LEU A 45 -1.46 -1.05 -5.60
N LEU A 46 -0.26 -1.06 -5.03
CA LEU A 46 0.91 -0.34 -5.55
C LEU A 46 1.67 -1.17 -6.57
N ILE A 47 1.93 -2.45 -6.27
CA ILE A 47 2.78 -3.33 -7.09
C ILE A 47 2.06 -3.77 -8.36
N GLY A 48 0.81 -4.22 -8.27
CA GLY A 48 0.07 -4.77 -9.40
C GLY A 48 0.02 -3.84 -10.62
N PRO A 49 -0.36 -2.56 -10.45
CA PRO A 49 -0.35 -1.60 -11.55
C PRO A 49 1.05 -1.29 -12.10
N MET A 50 2.12 -1.58 -11.35
CA MET A 50 3.49 -1.32 -11.76
C MET A 50 4.07 -2.40 -12.66
N GLU A 51 3.69 -3.65 -12.48
CA GLU A 51 4.14 -4.75 -13.34
C GLU A 51 3.81 -4.49 -14.82
N ALA A 52 2.58 -4.05 -15.10
CA ALA A 52 2.15 -3.68 -16.45
C ALA A 52 2.89 -2.45 -17.00
N ARG A 53 3.12 -1.43 -16.16
CA ARG A 53 3.74 -0.16 -16.58
C ARG A 53 5.23 -0.32 -16.83
N CYS A 54 5.96 -1.04 -15.98
CA CYS A 54 7.38 -1.26 -16.12
C CYS A 54 7.74 -2.16 -17.31
N ARG A 55 6.75 -2.80 -17.97
CA ARG A 55 6.95 -3.80 -19.04
C ARG A 55 8.03 -4.82 -18.65
N MET A 56 7.85 -5.44 -17.47
CA MET A 56 8.82 -6.38 -16.89
C MET A 56 10.23 -5.79 -16.73
N GLY A 57 10.34 -4.50 -16.38
CA GLY A 57 11.60 -3.80 -16.13
C GLY A 57 12.27 -3.20 -17.37
N THR A 58 11.68 -3.34 -18.56
CA THR A 58 12.21 -2.75 -19.81
C THR A 58 11.85 -1.28 -20.00
N ARG A 59 11.08 -0.70 -19.07
CA ARG A 59 10.70 0.71 -19.09
C ARG A 59 10.80 1.30 -17.70
N GLU A 60 11.52 2.40 -17.59
CA GLU A 60 11.48 3.25 -16.40
C GLU A 60 10.12 3.99 -16.32
N VAL A 61 9.61 4.08 -15.11
CA VAL A 61 8.35 4.77 -14.82
C VAL A 61 8.70 6.14 -14.29
N GLY A 62 8.23 7.19 -14.97
CA GLY A 62 8.51 8.56 -14.54
C GLY A 62 7.75 8.92 -13.26
N ASP A 63 8.25 9.91 -12.52
CA ASP A 63 7.66 10.36 -11.26
C ASP A 63 6.17 10.70 -11.34
N THR A 64 5.72 11.24 -12.47
CA THR A 64 4.30 11.56 -12.68
C THR A 64 3.44 10.30 -12.72
N GLU A 65 3.91 9.24 -13.36
CA GLU A 65 3.21 7.95 -13.38
C GLU A 65 3.24 7.29 -12.00
N LEU A 66 4.38 7.35 -11.28
CA LEU A 66 4.47 6.87 -9.89
C LEU A 66 3.46 7.56 -8.98
N ARG A 67 3.33 8.89 -9.10
CA ARG A 67 2.32 9.67 -8.35
C ARG A 67 0.89 9.28 -8.71
N GLN A 68 0.62 8.98 -9.99
CA GLN A 68 -0.70 8.54 -10.43
C GLN A 68 -1.07 7.17 -9.85
N VAL A 69 -0.14 6.20 -9.90
CA VAL A 69 -0.33 4.88 -9.29
C VAL A 69 -0.58 5.02 -7.79
N THR A 70 0.26 5.78 -7.10
CA THR A 70 0.13 6.00 -5.65
C THR A 70 -1.23 6.62 -5.30
N ARG A 71 -1.65 7.66 -6.02
CA ARG A 71 -2.95 8.32 -5.78
C ARG A 71 -4.12 7.37 -6.03
N ALA A 72 -4.05 6.54 -7.06
CA ALA A 72 -5.09 5.55 -7.34
C ALA A 72 -5.17 4.50 -6.22
N ALA A 73 -4.03 3.95 -5.79
CA ALA A 73 -3.95 2.98 -4.71
C ALA A 73 -4.49 3.54 -3.39
N VAL A 74 -4.07 4.74 -2.99
CA VAL A 74 -4.56 5.41 -1.76
C VAL A 74 -6.07 5.64 -1.82
N ARG A 75 -6.61 6.09 -2.96
CA ARG A 75 -8.05 6.31 -3.12
C ARG A 75 -8.82 5.01 -2.93
N THR A 76 -8.41 3.94 -3.60
CA THR A 76 -9.06 2.62 -3.48
C THR A 76 -8.96 2.07 -2.06
N PHE A 77 -7.78 2.16 -1.46
CA PHE A 77 -7.56 1.75 -0.07
C PHE A 77 -8.49 2.50 0.89
N LEU A 78 -8.58 3.83 0.79
CA LEU A 78 -9.46 4.61 1.67
C LEU A 78 -10.95 4.36 1.41
N GLN A 79 -11.36 3.95 0.21
CA GLN A 79 -12.75 3.53 -0.02
C GLN A 79 -13.10 2.24 0.72
N ALA A 80 -12.14 1.30 0.84
CA ALA A 80 -12.33 0.03 1.54
C ALA A 80 -12.12 0.15 3.05
N PHE A 81 -11.04 0.82 3.47
CA PHE A 81 -10.54 0.86 4.85
C PHE A 81 -10.69 2.21 5.55
N GLY A 82 -11.06 3.28 4.84
CA GLY A 82 -11.31 4.60 5.43
C GLY A 82 -12.53 4.59 6.36
N PRO A 83 -12.67 5.57 7.25
CA PRO A 83 -13.69 5.56 8.30
C PRO A 83 -15.12 5.43 7.72
N LEU A 84 -16.02 4.78 8.47
CA LEU A 84 -17.40 4.56 8.04
C LEU A 84 -18.21 5.87 7.92
N LEU A 85 -17.82 6.90 8.67
CA LEU A 85 -18.40 8.25 8.64
C LEU A 85 -17.34 9.24 8.10
N PRO A 86 -17.70 10.17 7.19
CA PRO A 86 -16.84 11.32 6.95
C PRO A 86 -16.69 12.10 8.26
N PRO A 87 -15.49 12.59 8.60
CA PRO A 87 -15.35 13.50 9.75
C PRO A 87 -16.25 14.72 9.51
N GLU A 88 -17.07 15.07 10.50
CA GLU A 88 -17.88 16.31 10.52
C GLU A 88 -17.02 17.56 10.41
#